data_AF-A0A386C6H6-F1
#
_entry.id   AF-A0A386C6H6-F1
#
_cell.length_a   1.000
_cell.length_b   1.000
_cell.length_c   1.000
_cell.angle_alpha   90.00
_cell.angle_beta   90.00
_cell.angle_gamma   90.00
#
_symmetry.space_group_name_H-M   'P 1'
#
loop_
_entity.id
_entity.type
_entity.pdbx_description
1 polymer ?
#
loop_
_entity_poly.entity_id
_entity_poly.type
_entity_poly.pdbx_seq_one_letter_code
_entity_poly.pdbx_strand_id
1 'polypeptide(L)'
;MKAQNTPGGFALGHASGDGNSWAHWCLWSNGGETVDKNDKVIINSPETAKALEYAKQLYGNMISGTAAWNDASNNKAFLAGDIHWTNNGISIYVAAQNSAKQIAEDMDHAYFPVGVSGKPT
;
A
#
# COMPACT_ATOMS: atom_id res chain seq x y z
N MET A 1 8.36 -8.47 9.95
CA MET A 1 7.60 -9.09 8.83
C MET A 1 6.81 -10.29 9.34
N LYS A 2 5.88 -10.87 8.57
CA LYS A 2 4.96 -11.94 9.01
C LYS A 2 5.62 -13.08 9.81
N ALA A 3 6.83 -13.51 9.43
CA ALA A 3 7.61 -14.52 10.17
C ALA A 3 8.05 -14.10 11.59
N GLN A 4 8.08 -12.79 11.88
CA GLN A 4 8.39 -12.18 13.18
C GLN A 4 7.11 -11.70 13.90
N ASN A 5 5.93 -12.18 13.50
CA ASN A 5 4.64 -11.76 14.04
C ASN A 5 4.33 -10.25 13.88
N THR A 6 4.95 -9.60 12.90
CA THR A 6 4.67 -8.20 12.53
C THR A 6 4.22 -8.11 11.07
N PRO A 7 3.01 -8.62 10.76
CA PRO A 7 2.46 -8.54 9.42
C PRO A 7 1.99 -7.11 9.09
N GLY A 8 1.86 -6.82 7.81
CA GLY A 8 1.21 -5.58 7.34
C GLY A 8 -0.12 -5.86 6.67
N GLY A 9 -0.68 -4.83 6.06
CA GLY A 9 -1.84 -4.98 5.19
C GLY A 9 -2.15 -3.69 4.47
N PHE A 10 -2.31 -3.77 3.14
CA PHE A 10 -2.87 -2.68 2.35
C PHE A 10 -4.29 -3.02 1.93
N ALA A 11 -5.18 -2.03 1.86
CA ALA A 11 -6.51 -2.24 1.33
C ALA A 11 -6.44 -2.54 -0.19
N LEU A 12 -7.25 -3.47 -0.70
CA LEU A 12 -7.27 -3.80 -2.15
C LEU A 12 -8.69 -3.94 -2.72
N GLY A 13 -9.72 -4.02 -1.88
CA GLY A 13 -11.10 -4.16 -2.32
C GLY A 13 -11.70 -2.83 -2.75
N HIS A 14 -12.68 -2.34 -1.98
CA HIS A 14 -13.36 -1.07 -2.25
C HIS A 14 -12.58 0.12 -1.69
N ALA A 15 -11.34 0.29 -2.13
CA ALA A 15 -10.40 1.28 -1.60
C ALA A 15 -9.82 2.17 -2.72
N SER A 16 -10.49 3.27 -3.04
CA SER A 16 -10.10 4.13 -4.17
C SER A 16 -8.99 5.13 -3.82
N GLY A 17 -8.75 5.36 -2.53
CA GLY A 17 -7.62 6.13 -2.03
C GLY A 17 -6.42 5.22 -1.83
N ASP A 18 -6.41 4.51 -0.70
CA ASP A 18 -5.25 3.75 -0.25
C ASP A 18 -4.95 2.57 -1.18
N GLY A 19 -5.99 1.89 -1.66
CA GLY A 19 -5.85 0.74 -2.58
C GLY A 19 -5.24 1.13 -3.91
N ASN A 20 -5.75 2.19 -4.53
CA ASN A 20 -5.17 2.73 -5.76
C ASN A 20 -3.76 3.26 -5.54
N SER A 21 -3.48 3.91 -4.41
CA SER A 21 -2.15 4.47 -4.13
C SER A 21 -1.06 3.40 -4.14
N TRP A 22 -1.22 2.29 -3.42
CA TRP A 22 -0.18 1.26 -3.39
C TRP A 22 -0.12 0.44 -4.69
N ALA A 23 -1.26 0.22 -5.36
CA ALA A 23 -1.30 -0.47 -6.64
C ALA A 23 -0.58 0.34 -7.75
N HIS A 24 -0.82 1.66 -7.82
CA HIS A 24 -0.09 2.55 -8.73
C HIS A 24 1.39 2.66 -8.36
N TRP A 25 1.73 2.73 -7.06
CA TRP A 25 3.13 2.66 -6.65
C TRP A 25 3.79 1.35 -7.13
N CYS A 26 3.15 0.19 -6.96
CA CYS A 26 3.70 -1.07 -7.49
C CYS A 26 3.90 -1.02 -9.01
N LEU A 27 2.93 -0.48 -9.76
CA LEU A 27 3.03 -0.33 -11.21
C LEU A 27 4.22 0.57 -11.59
N TRP A 28 4.25 1.80 -11.10
CA TRP A 28 5.23 2.82 -11.49
C TRP A 28 6.63 2.52 -10.95
N SER A 29 6.75 1.95 -9.75
CA SER A 29 8.06 1.55 -9.20
C SER A 29 8.73 0.44 -9.99
N ASN A 30 7.96 -0.33 -10.76
CA ASN A 30 8.46 -1.35 -11.67
C ASN A 30 8.55 -0.87 -13.13
N GLY A 31 8.30 0.42 -13.39
CA GLY A 31 8.39 1.05 -14.71
C GLY A 31 7.18 0.80 -15.61
N GLY A 32 6.07 0.28 -15.08
CA GLY A 32 4.82 0.16 -15.83
C GLY A 32 4.10 1.50 -15.93
N GLU A 33 3.30 1.68 -16.98
CA GLU A 33 2.51 2.90 -17.24
C GLU A 33 1.11 2.50 -17.71
N THR A 34 0.08 3.30 -17.39
CA THR A 34 -1.29 3.02 -17.84
C THR A 34 -1.51 3.46 -19.29
N VAL A 35 -0.96 4.62 -19.65
CA VAL A 35 -1.01 5.24 -20.98
C VAL A 35 0.33 5.88 -21.33
N ASP A 36 0.63 5.98 -22.64
CA ASP A 36 1.80 6.72 -23.12
C ASP A 36 1.51 8.23 -23.20
N LYS A 37 2.52 9.02 -23.62
CA LYS A 37 2.41 10.48 -23.77
C LYS A 37 1.33 10.97 -24.75
N ASN A 38 0.73 10.08 -25.54
CA ASN A 38 -0.34 10.38 -26.50
C ASN A 38 -1.66 9.73 -26.08
N ASP A 39 -1.83 9.39 -24.79
CA ASP A 39 -3.00 8.73 -24.21
C ASP A 39 -3.31 7.34 -24.79
N LYS A 40 -2.33 6.70 -25.45
CA LYS A 40 -2.50 5.31 -25.89
C LYS A 40 -2.37 4.40 -24.68
N VAL A 41 -3.36 3.53 -24.46
CA VAL A 41 -3.31 2.51 -23.40
C VAL A 41 -2.15 1.53 -23.64
N ILE A 42 -1.22 1.47 -22.68
CA ILE A 42 0.00 0.64 -22.74
C ILE A 42 0.20 -0.24 -21.49
N ILE A 43 -0.82 -0.36 -20.64
CA ILE A 43 -0.75 -1.12 -19.39
C ILE A 43 -0.34 -2.59 -19.57
N ASN A 44 -0.55 -3.19 -20.73
CA ASN A 44 -0.09 -4.56 -21.01
C ASN A 44 1.38 -4.55 -21.45
N SER A 45 2.29 -4.59 -20.49
CA SER A 45 3.74 -4.58 -20.71
C SER A 45 4.48 -5.60 -19.82
N PRO A 46 5.73 -5.96 -20.16
CA PRO A 46 6.59 -6.76 -19.29
C PRO A 46 6.80 -6.13 -17.90
N GLU A 47 6.82 -4.80 -17.81
CA GLU A 47 6.96 -4.05 -16.56
C GLU A 47 5.71 -4.21 -15.67
N THR A 48 4.51 -4.16 -16.24
CA THR A 48 3.27 -4.46 -15.51
C THR A 48 3.26 -5.89 -14.98
N ALA A 49 3.75 -6.87 -15.75
CA ALA A 49 3.86 -8.25 -15.27
C ALA A 49 4.82 -8.36 -14.07
N LYS A 50 5.96 -7.66 -14.09
CA LYS A 50 6.89 -7.59 -12.94
C LYS A 50 6.22 -6.94 -11.72
N ALA A 51 5.46 -5.86 -11.92
CA ALA A 51 4.72 -5.19 -10.86
C ALA A 51 3.72 -6.14 -10.18
N LEU A 52 2.98 -6.94 -10.96
CA LEU A 52 2.03 -7.92 -10.44
C LEU A 52 2.70 -9.03 -9.64
N GLU A 53 3.85 -9.54 -10.11
CA GLU A 53 4.61 -10.54 -9.34
C GLU A 53 5.16 -9.96 -8.04
N TYR A 54 5.66 -8.73 -8.06
CA TYR A 54 6.07 -8.03 -6.84
C TYR A 54 4.89 -7.84 -5.87
N ALA A 55 3.75 -7.36 -6.35
CA ALA A 55 2.55 -7.17 -5.55
C ALA A 55 2.07 -8.48 -4.92
N LYS A 56 2.12 -9.59 -5.66
CA LYS A 56 1.79 -10.94 -5.16
C LYS A 56 2.74 -11.40 -4.06
N GLN A 57 4.05 -11.18 -4.21
CA GLN A 57 5.04 -11.50 -3.17
C GLN A 57 4.83 -10.65 -1.92
N LEU A 58 4.57 -9.36 -2.08
CA LEU A 58 4.29 -8.44 -0.97
C LEU A 58 2.99 -8.84 -0.24
N TYR A 59 1.93 -9.17 -0.99
CA TYR A 59 0.66 -9.66 -0.45
C TYR A 59 0.83 -10.91 0.42
N GLY A 60 1.77 -11.80 0.09
CA GLY A 60 2.10 -12.97 0.90
C GLY A 60 2.52 -12.65 2.34
N ASN A 61 3.06 -11.44 2.58
CA ASN A 61 3.48 -10.93 3.88
C ASN A 61 2.39 -10.18 4.64
N MET A 62 1.22 -10.00 4.04
CA MET A 62 0.07 -9.34 4.67
C MET A 62 -0.77 -10.32 5.50
N ILE A 63 -1.61 -9.77 6.35
CA ILE A 63 -2.70 -10.53 6.99
C ILE A 63 -3.76 -10.94 5.96
N SER A 64 -4.56 -11.96 6.30
CA SER A 64 -5.64 -12.42 5.44
C SER A 64 -6.80 -11.42 5.38
N GLY A 65 -7.49 -11.35 4.23
CA GLY A 65 -8.73 -10.58 4.09
C GLY A 65 -8.55 -9.16 3.53
N THR A 66 -7.31 -8.71 3.31
CA THR A 66 -6.99 -7.40 2.71
C THR A 66 -7.63 -7.18 1.33
N ALA A 67 -7.88 -8.24 0.57
CA ALA A 67 -8.63 -8.18 -0.70
C ALA A 67 -10.08 -7.69 -0.55
N ALA A 68 -10.68 -7.78 0.65
CA ALA A 68 -12.03 -7.31 0.93
C ALA A 68 -12.07 -5.93 1.62
N TRP A 69 -10.91 -5.34 1.88
CA TRP A 69 -10.79 -4.09 2.63
C TRP A 69 -11.18 -2.87 1.80
N ASN A 70 -11.73 -1.87 2.49
CA ASN A 70 -11.90 -0.50 1.99
C ASN A 70 -10.85 0.44 2.64
N ASP A 71 -10.86 1.73 2.26
CA ASP A 71 -9.92 2.75 2.75
C ASP A 71 -9.95 2.98 4.29
N ALA A 72 -10.97 2.50 5.00
CA ALA A 72 -11.04 2.61 6.46
C ALA A 72 -10.55 1.35 7.18
N SER A 73 -10.29 0.26 6.45
CA SER A 73 -10.03 -1.06 7.04
C SER A 73 -8.60 -1.18 7.59
N ASN A 74 -7.61 -0.72 6.82
CA ASN A 74 -6.22 -0.58 7.25
C ASN A 74 -6.07 0.31 8.50
N ASN A 75 -6.80 1.45 8.59
CA ASN A 75 -6.85 2.27 9.81
C ASN A 75 -7.25 1.44 11.02
N LYS A 76 -8.38 0.73 10.94
CA LYS A 76 -8.89 -0.08 12.05
C LYS A 76 -7.92 -1.19 12.44
N ALA A 77 -7.37 -1.90 11.46
CA ALA A 77 -6.42 -2.99 11.71
C ALA A 77 -5.13 -2.48 12.36
N PHE A 78 -4.58 -1.34 11.90
CA PHE A 78 -3.38 -0.76 12.47
C PHE A 78 -3.61 -0.27 13.90
N LEU A 79 -4.71 0.45 14.14
CA LEU A 79 -5.04 0.96 15.47
C LEU A 79 -5.45 -0.15 16.46
N ALA A 80 -5.86 -1.32 15.97
CA ALA A 80 -6.09 -2.51 16.77
C ALA A 80 -4.80 -3.30 17.10
N GLY A 81 -3.67 -2.95 16.44
CA GLY A 81 -2.41 -3.69 16.57
C GLY A 81 -2.35 -4.98 15.73
N ASP A 82 -3.31 -5.21 14.83
CA ASP A 82 -3.36 -6.39 13.97
C ASP A 82 -2.31 -6.34 12.85
N ILE A 83 -1.91 -5.13 12.44
CA ILE A 83 -0.88 -4.87 11.43
C ILE A 83 0.11 -3.82 11.90
N HIS A 84 1.34 -3.89 11.37
CA HIS A 84 2.48 -3.07 11.80
C HIS A 84 2.99 -2.14 10.70
N TRP A 85 2.45 -2.26 9.49
CA TRP A 85 2.72 -1.36 8.38
C TRP A 85 1.54 -1.36 7.40
N THR A 86 1.22 -0.17 6.91
CA THR A 86 0.24 0.09 5.85
C THR A 86 0.62 1.37 5.12
N ASN A 87 0.12 1.56 3.90
CA ASN A 87 0.04 2.87 3.28
C ASN A 87 -1.28 3.50 3.70
N ASN A 88 -1.30 4.82 3.78
CA ASN A 88 -2.50 5.54 4.09
C ASN A 88 -2.35 7.01 3.73
N GLY A 89 -3.46 7.70 3.47
CA GLY A 89 -3.51 9.16 3.60
C GLY A 89 -3.34 9.63 5.06
N ILE A 90 -3.58 10.91 5.32
CA ILE A 90 -3.47 11.48 6.69
C ILE A 90 -4.50 10.89 7.69
N SER A 91 -5.52 10.18 7.21
CA SER A 91 -6.66 9.73 8.02
C SER A 91 -6.26 8.81 9.18
N ILE A 92 -5.29 7.92 8.99
CA ILE A 92 -4.80 7.02 10.05
C ILE A 92 -4.18 7.78 11.22
N TYR A 93 -3.40 8.82 10.92
CA TYR A 93 -2.71 9.62 11.91
C TYR A 93 -3.70 10.45 12.72
N VAL A 94 -4.66 11.09 12.04
CA VAL A 94 -5.74 11.83 12.69
C VAL A 94 -6.59 10.90 13.58
N ALA A 95 -6.90 9.69 13.11
CA ALA A 95 -7.61 8.70 13.91
C ALA A 95 -6.79 8.30 15.15
N ALA A 96 -5.49 8.03 15.00
CA ALA A 96 -4.60 7.71 16.11
C ALA A 96 -4.56 8.82 17.17
N GLN A 97 -4.38 10.09 16.75
CA GLN A 97 -4.36 11.22 17.68
C GLN A 97 -5.66 11.37 18.50
N ASN A 98 -6.80 10.99 17.91
CA ASN A 98 -8.11 11.10 18.54
C ASN A 98 -8.43 9.93 19.47
N SER A 99 -8.09 8.69 19.11
CA SER A 99 -8.57 7.48 19.80
C SER A 99 -7.49 6.49 20.24
N ALA A 100 -6.23 6.67 19.86
CA ALA A 100 -5.13 5.76 20.17
C ALA A 100 -3.80 6.53 20.34
N LYS A 101 -3.75 7.43 21.34
CA LYS A 101 -2.62 8.34 21.56
C LYS A 101 -1.27 7.63 21.68
N GLN A 102 -1.23 6.46 22.33
CA GLN A 102 0.00 5.68 22.44
C GLN A 102 0.51 5.19 21.08
N ILE A 103 -0.38 4.90 20.13
CA ILE A 103 0.00 4.55 18.76
C ILE A 103 0.43 5.80 18.00
N ALA A 104 -0.23 6.94 18.20
CA ALA A 104 0.16 8.20 17.58
C ALA A 104 1.57 8.66 18.00
N GLU A 105 1.97 8.37 19.24
CA GLU A 105 3.30 8.67 19.79
C GLU A 105 4.39 7.71 19.28
N ASP A 106 4.03 6.47 18.95
CA ASP A 106 4.97 5.41 18.54
C ASP A 106 5.06 5.22 17.01
N MET A 107 4.04 5.66 16.25
CA MET A 107 4.01 5.48 14.81
C MET A 107 4.94 6.44 14.06
N ASP A 108 5.46 5.97 12.92
CA ASP A 108 6.32 6.77 12.03
C ASP A 108 5.84 6.67 10.58
N HIS A 109 6.34 7.56 9.72
CA HIS A 109 5.94 7.71 8.33
C HIS A 109 7.17 7.74 7.43
N ALA A 110 7.12 6.95 6.35
CA ALA A 110 8.13 6.97 5.31
C ALA A 110 7.47 7.09 3.95
N TYR A 111 8.18 7.66 3.00
CA TYR A 111 7.82 7.51 1.59
C TYR A 111 7.93 6.05 1.18
N PHE A 112 7.14 5.68 0.18
CA PHE A 112 7.34 4.39 -0.47
C PHE A 112 8.78 4.25 -1.02
N PRO A 113 9.34 3.04 -1.04
CA PRO A 113 10.63 2.79 -1.67
C PRO A 113 10.66 3.26 -3.12
N VAL A 114 11.79 3.87 -3.50
CA VAL A 114 12.06 4.33 -4.87
C VAL A 114 12.27 3.12 -5.78
N GLY A 115 11.59 3.13 -6.92
CA GLY A 115 11.64 2.07 -7.92
C GLY A 115 12.76 2.21 -8.94
N VAL A 116 12.61 1.51 -10.07
CA VAL A 116 13.61 1.42 -11.15
C VAL A 116 13.95 2.76 -11.83
N SER A 117 13.08 3.76 -11.68
CA SER A 117 13.30 5.12 -12.21
C SER A 117 14.37 5.90 -11.45
N GLY A 118 14.75 5.45 -10.24
CA GLY A 118 15.66 6.18 -9.35
C GLY A 118 15.07 7.47 -8.76
N LYS A 119 13.74 7.69 -8.91
CA LYS A 119 13.02 8.86 -8.38
C LYS A 119 11.70 8.41 -7.73
N PRO A 120 11.16 9.17 -6.76
CA PRO A 120 9.80 8.96 -6.27
C PRO A 120 8.79 8.93 -7.43
N THR A 121 7.78 8.06 -7.31
CA THR A 121 6.73 7.82 -8.31
C THR A 121 5.41 8.45 -7.87
#